data_AF-A0A7C7UQG6-F1
#
_entry.id   AF-A0A7C7UQG6-F1
#
_cell.length_a   1.000
_cell.length_b   1.000
_cell.length_c   1.000
_cell.angle_alpha   90.00
_cell.angle_beta   90.00
_cell.angle_gamma   90.00
#
_symmetry.space_group_name_H-M   'P 1'
#
loop_
_entity.id
_entity.type
_entity.pdbx_description
1 polymer ?
#
loop_
_entity_poly.entity_id
_entity_poly.type
_entity_poly.pdbx_seq_one_letter_code
_entity_poly.pdbx_strand_id
1 'polypeptide(L)'
;MSEADPGDTITLEWASSGGIKATLYHLMPSGQLGQWWEVEPSGFMDYAIPPESRNWERFVLFVLDEADRVAQATLTVLLRCPDTWFFSPAPDECPSGPPVFTDGAEQHFQHGLMLWNRAEDWIYVLFDNGLQPAFKVFVDEWDEGEPEFDPGIVPPAGLYQPVRGFGLVWREGPGVRDRLGWAVDREQGYRTAIQRTSRYKYNVTYIKALDGGVWELGPEGSKWRHIP
;
A
#
# COMPACT_ATOMS: atom_id res chain seq x y z
N MET A 1 -19.37 -19.10 -4.99
CA MET A 1 -18.63 -18.10 -4.19
C MET A 1 -19.61 -17.00 -3.86
N SER A 2 -19.87 -16.77 -2.57
CA SER A 2 -20.69 -15.65 -2.12
C SER A 2 -19.83 -14.38 -2.18
N GLU A 3 -20.23 -13.45 -3.05
CA GLU A 3 -19.65 -12.11 -3.11
C GLU A 3 -20.60 -11.17 -2.36
N ALA A 4 -20.05 -10.28 -1.53
CA ALA A 4 -20.82 -9.32 -0.73
C ALA A 4 -20.21 -7.91 -0.87
N ASP A 5 -20.99 -6.88 -0.59
CA ASP A 5 -20.49 -5.51 -0.55
C ASP A 5 -20.13 -5.11 0.90
N PRO A 6 -19.05 -4.34 1.13
CA PRO A 6 -18.79 -3.77 2.45
C PRO A 6 -19.98 -2.93 2.94
N GLY A 7 -20.41 -3.13 4.18
CA GLY A 7 -21.62 -2.51 4.74
C GLY A 7 -22.88 -3.39 4.66
N ASP A 8 -22.86 -4.48 3.89
CA ASP A 8 -23.97 -5.44 3.85
C ASP A 8 -24.00 -6.30 5.12
N THR A 9 -25.19 -6.83 5.42
CA THR A 9 -25.34 -7.92 6.39
C THR A 9 -25.43 -9.25 5.66
N ILE A 10 -24.55 -10.19 6.02
CA ILE A 10 -24.57 -11.57 5.53
C ILE A 10 -25.07 -12.52 6.60
N THR A 11 -25.75 -13.59 6.19
CA THR A 11 -26.12 -14.69 7.09
C THR A 11 -25.13 -15.83 6.95
N LEU A 12 -24.45 -16.15 8.03
CA LEU A 12 -23.55 -17.30 8.14
C LEU A 12 -24.38 -18.50 8.58
N GLU A 13 -24.30 -19.61 7.85
CA GLU A 13 -25.01 -20.85 8.18
C GLU A 13 -24.03 -22.00 8.33
N TRP A 14 -24.23 -22.85 9.34
CA TRP A 14 -23.41 -24.04 9.55
C TRP A 14 -24.22 -25.17 10.19
N ALA A 15 -23.74 -26.40 9.97
CA ALA A 15 -24.27 -27.59 10.59
C ALA A 15 -23.13 -28.52 10.99
N SER A 16 -23.30 -29.20 12.13
CA SER A 16 -22.38 -30.23 12.63
C SER A 16 -23.15 -31.45 13.12
N SER A 17 -22.44 -32.57 13.30
CA SER A 17 -23.00 -33.82 13.83
C SER A 17 -22.20 -34.25 15.05
N GLY A 18 -22.88 -34.50 16.18
CA GLY A 18 -22.25 -34.91 17.44
C GLY A 18 -21.51 -33.80 18.20
N GLY A 19 -21.59 -32.55 17.73
CA GLY A 19 -21.02 -31.39 18.43
C GLY A 19 -21.89 -30.95 19.61
N ILE A 20 -21.25 -30.63 20.74
CA ILE A 20 -21.91 -30.12 21.96
C ILE A 20 -21.55 -28.66 22.26
N LYS A 21 -20.43 -28.17 21.74
CA LYS A 21 -19.98 -26.77 21.90
C LYS A 21 -19.42 -26.27 20.58
N ALA A 22 -19.75 -25.03 20.20
CA ALA A 22 -19.14 -24.40 19.04
C ALA A 22 -18.70 -22.96 19.32
N THR A 23 -17.65 -22.54 18.62
CA THR A 23 -17.11 -21.19 18.68
C THR A 23 -16.77 -20.74 17.28
N LEU A 24 -17.40 -19.64 16.86
CA LEU A 24 -17.14 -19.00 15.58
C LEU A 24 -16.18 -17.85 15.80
N TYR A 25 -15.09 -17.82 15.02
CA TYR A 25 -14.13 -16.74 14.99
C TYR A 25 -14.22 -16.00 13.67
N HIS A 26 -14.20 -14.67 13.76
CA HIS A 26 -13.81 -13.80 12.67
C HIS A 26 -12.30 -13.63 12.70
N LEU A 27 -11.65 -13.89 11.57
CA LEU A 27 -10.20 -13.86 11.45
C LEU A 27 -9.75 -12.44 11.08
N MET A 28 -8.70 -11.99 11.75
CA MET A 28 -8.03 -10.74 11.36
C MET A 28 -7.50 -10.85 9.94
N PRO A 29 -7.24 -9.73 9.24
CA PRO A 29 -6.61 -9.75 7.92
C PRO A 29 -5.24 -10.47 7.90
N SER A 30 -4.53 -10.50 9.03
CA SER A 30 -3.28 -11.27 9.22
C SER A 30 -3.49 -12.79 9.31
N GLY A 31 -4.75 -13.24 9.41
CA GLY A 31 -5.17 -14.62 9.52
C GLY A 31 -5.24 -15.18 10.94
N GLN A 32 -4.86 -14.39 11.95
CA GLN A 32 -4.97 -14.73 13.36
C GLN A 32 -6.44 -14.69 13.83
N LEU A 33 -6.75 -15.41 14.91
CA LEU A 33 -8.06 -15.36 15.55
C LEU A 33 -8.34 -13.93 16.04
N GLY A 34 -9.46 -13.35 15.60
CA GLY A 34 -9.93 -12.03 16.01
C GLY A 34 -11.11 -12.14 16.95
N GLN A 35 -12.20 -11.45 16.60
CA GLN A 35 -13.45 -11.50 17.35
C GLN A 35 -14.04 -12.92 17.33
N TRP A 36 -14.75 -13.28 18.40
CA TRP A 36 -15.37 -14.60 18.50
C TRP A 36 -16.74 -14.53 19.16
N TRP A 37 -17.53 -15.56 18.89
CA TRP A 37 -18.86 -15.77 19.43
C TRP A 37 -19.02 -17.23 19.84
N GLU A 38 -19.59 -17.47 21.02
CA GLU A 38 -20.13 -18.78 21.36
C GLU A 38 -21.45 -18.96 20.60
N VAL A 39 -21.53 -20.06 19.85
CA VAL A 39 -22.66 -20.34 18.95
C VAL A 39 -23.13 -21.78 19.13
N GLU A 40 -24.35 -22.06 18.69
CA GLU A 40 -24.87 -23.43 18.68
C GLU A 40 -24.08 -24.32 17.70
N PRO A 41 -23.91 -25.63 17.98
CA PRO A 41 -23.19 -26.54 17.10
C PRO A 41 -23.73 -26.59 15.66
N SER A 42 -25.02 -26.31 15.48
CA SER A 42 -25.65 -26.11 14.18
C SER A 42 -26.59 -24.91 14.28
N GLY A 43 -26.51 -23.99 13.32
CA GLY A 43 -27.29 -22.77 13.38
C GLY A 43 -26.88 -21.76 12.32
N PHE A 44 -27.30 -20.53 12.56
CA PHE A 44 -26.95 -19.40 11.73
C PHE A 44 -26.70 -18.15 12.58
N MET A 45 -25.99 -17.19 12.02
CA MET A 45 -25.73 -15.90 12.64
C MET A 45 -25.61 -14.83 11.56
N ASP A 46 -26.30 -13.71 11.77
CA ASP A 46 -26.13 -12.54 10.93
C ASP A 46 -24.85 -11.79 11.33
N TYR A 47 -24.08 -11.37 10.33
CA TYR A 47 -22.86 -10.60 10.48
C TYR A 47 -22.93 -9.36 9.60
N ALA A 48 -22.86 -8.18 10.23
CA ALA A 48 -22.75 -6.91 9.53
C ALA A 48 -21.29 -6.69 9.11
N ILE A 49 -21.03 -6.66 7.81
CA ILE A 49 -19.70 -6.41 7.25
C ILE A 49 -19.35 -4.94 7.48
N PRO A 50 -18.22 -4.63 8.13
CA PRO A 50 -17.78 -3.24 8.29
C PRO A 50 -17.61 -2.54 6.92
N PRO A 51 -18.04 -1.27 6.76
CA PRO A 51 -17.90 -0.54 5.50
C PRO A 51 -16.44 -0.29 5.08
N GLU A 52 -15.52 -0.33 6.03
CA GLU A 52 -14.07 -0.24 5.81
C GLU A 52 -13.43 -1.55 5.36
N SER A 53 -14.16 -2.68 5.40
CA SER A 53 -13.62 -3.97 4.99
C SER A 53 -13.26 -3.99 3.51
N ARG A 54 -12.18 -4.71 3.19
CA ARG A 54 -11.62 -4.82 1.83
C ARG A 54 -11.21 -6.27 1.56
N ASN A 55 -11.25 -6.65 0.29
CA ASN A 55 -10.86 -7.95 -0.26
C ASN A 55 -11.71 -9.15 0.18
N TRP A 56 -11.77 -9.45 1.48
CA TRP A 56 -12.51 -10.60 1.99
C TRP A 56 -12.83 -10.49 3.48
N GLU A 57 -13.89 -11.20 3.89
CA GLU A 57 -14.13 -11.59 5.27
C GLU A 57 -13.84 -13.08 5.45
N ARG A 58 -13.14 -13.43 6.54
CA ARG A 58 -12.76 -14.82 6.80
C ARG A 58 -13.20 -15.28 8.18
N PHE A 59 -13.83 -16.43 8.24
CA PHE A 59 -14.34 -17.02 9.47
C PHE A 59 -13.81 -18.43 9.64
N VAL A 60 -13.63 -18.85 10.89
CA VAL A 60 -13.38 -20.25 11.24
C VAL A 60 -14.31 -20.66 12.37
N LEU A 61 -15.03 -21.76 12.16
CA LEU A 61 -15.86 -22.40 13.17
C LEU A 61 -15.09 -23.56 13.77
N PHE A 62 -15.02 -23.62 15.10
CA PHE A 62 -14.57 -24.80 15.84
C PHE A 62 -15.77 -25.45 16.53
N VAL A 63 -15.89 -26.77 16.43
CA VAL A 63 -16.93 -27.55 17.09
C VAL A 63 -16.28 -28.67 17.90
N LEU A 64 -16.64 -28.76 19.17
CA LEU A 64 -16.19 -29.80 20.09
C LEU A 64 -17.30 -30.81 20.34
N ASP A 65 -16.94 -32.08 20.47
CA ASP A 65 -17.82 -33.15 20.93
C ASP A 65 -17.59 -33.51 22.41
N GLU A 66 -18.33 -34.49 22.93
CA GLU A 66 -18.23 -34.95 24.33
C GLU A 66 -16.85 -35.52 24.71
N ALA A 67 -16.04 -35.91 23.73
CA ALA A 67 -14.70 -36.45 23.93
C ALA A 67 -13.60 -35.39 23.72
N ASP A 68 -13.97 -34.10 23.72
CA ASP A 68 -13.10 -32.95 23.46
C ASP A 68 -12.41 -33.00 22.09
N ARG A 69 -12.96 -33.72 21.11
CA ARG A 69 -12.43 -33.74 19.74
C ARG A 69 -12.92 -32.50 19.00
N VAL A 70 -12.02 -31.86 18.26
CA VAL A 70 -12.30 -30.62 17.53
C VAL A 70 -12.47 -30.89 16.04
N ALA A 71 -13.60 -30.47 15.48
CA ALA A 71 -13.78 -30.26 14.05
C ALA A 71 -13.69 -28.77 13.72
N GLN A 72 -13.17 -28.42 12.55
CA GLN A 72 -13.10 -27.02 12.10
C GLN A 72 -13.59 -26.86 10.66
N ALA A 73 -14.19 -25.72 10.37
CA ALA A 73 -14.58 -25.31 9.02
C ALA A 73 -14.25 -23.83 8.80
N THR A 74 -13.76 -23.48 7.61
CA THR A 74 -13.40 -22.10 7.24
C THR A 74 -14.30 -21.60 6.12
N LEU A 75 -14.74 -20.35 6.23
CA LEU A 75 -15.48 -19.65 5.18
C LEU A 75 -14.70 -18.39 4.79
N THR A 76 -14.62 -18.12 3.48
CA THR A 76 -14.11 -16.86 2.94
C THR A 76 -15.16 -16.24 2.04
N VAL A 77 -15.59 -15.03 2.39
CA VAL A 77 -16.52 -14.22 1.62
C VAL A 77 -15.70 -13.18 0.88
N LEU A 78 -15.73 -13.19 -0.45
CA LEU A 78 -15.04 -12.17 -1.24
C LEU A 78 -15.85 -10.87 -1.21
N LEU A 79 -15.16 -9.75 -1.05
CA LEU A 79 -15.78 -8.44 -1.01
C LEU A 79 -15.53 -7.72 -2.33
N ARG A 80 -16.56 -7.03 -2.84
CA ARG A 80 -16.36 -6.08 -3.93
C ARG A 80 -15.59 -4.88 -3.44
N CYS A 81 -14.66 -4.40 -4.26
CA CYS A 81 -13.92 -3.20 -3.94
C CYS A 81 -14.83 -1.97 -4.06
N PRO A 82 -15.06 -1.21 -2.98
CA PRO A 82 -15.89 -0.01 -3.04
C PRO A 82 -15.18 1.13 -3.77
N ASP A 83 -13.85 1.10 -3.77
CA ASP A 83 -12.97 2.06 -4.41
C ASP A 83 -12.31 1.44 -5.64
N THR A 84 -12.13 2.24 -6.68
CA THR A 84 -11.44 1.83 -7.92
C THR A 84 -10.01 2.37 -7.97
N TRP A 85 -9.14 1.66 -8.68
CA TRP A 85 -7.78 2.11 -8.96
C TRP A 85 -7.78 3.24 -9.99
N PHE A 86 -6.90 4.23 -9.84
CA PHE A 86 -6.78 5.35 -10.80
C PHE A 86 -6.15 4.97 -12.15
N PHE A 87 -5.73 3.72 -12.33
CA PHE A 87 -4.99 3.24 -13.50
C PHE A 87 -5.47 1.85 -13.94
N SER A 88 -5.04 1.45 -15.14
CA SER A 88 -5.34 0.15 -15.74
C SER A 88 -4.08 -0.39 -16.44
N PRO A 89 -3.77 -1.71 -16.35
CA PRO A 89 -4.53 -2.75 -15.65
C PRO A 89 -4.42 -2.60 -14.12
N ALA A 90 -5.57 -2.70 -13.46
CA ALA A 90 -5.66 -2.62 -12.01
C ALA A 90 -5.15 -3.91 -11.34
N PRO A 91 -4.54 -3.84 -10.14
CA PRO A 91 -4.26 -5.01 -9.32
C PRO A 91 -5.53 -5.81 -8.97
N ASP A 92 -5.38 -7.12 -8.74
CA ASP A 92 -6.47 -8.02 -8.31
C ASP A 92 -6.94 -7.77 -6.86
N GLU A 93 -6.30 -6.84 -6.14
CA GLU A 93 -6.59 -6.50 -4.75
C GLU A 93 -7.23 -5.11 -4.67
N CYS A 94 -8.13 -4.90 -3.70
CA CYS A 94 -8.76 -3.61 -3.51
C CYS A 94 -7.75 -2.55 -3.06
N PRO A 95 -7.89 -1.29 -3.52
CA PRO A 95 -7.17 -0.19 -2.93
C PRO A 95 -7.65 0.06 -1.49
N SER A 96 -6.79 0.63 -0.66
CA SER A 96 -7.11 1.02 0.72
C SER A 96 -8.16 2.12 0.81
N GLY A 97 -8.40 2.84 -0.29
CA GLY A 97 -9.32 3.97 -0.36
C GLY A 97 -9.31 4.62 -1.73
N PRO A 98 -10.05 5.73 -1.91
CA PRO A 98 -10.10 6.46 -3.17
C PRO A 98 -8.74 7.11 -3.51
N PRO A 99 -8.49 7.44 -4.78
CA PRO A 99 -7.25 8.08 -5.18
C PRO A 99 -7.12 9.49 -4.62
N VAL A 100 -5.93 9.78 -4.08
CA VAL A 100 -5.60 11.12 -3.60
C VAL A 100 -4.91 11.89 -4.71
N PHE A 101 -5.67 12.74 -5.40
CA PHE A 101 -5.14 13.62 -6.45
C PHE A 101 -4.48 14.85 -5.84
N THR A 102 -3.21 15.07 -6.17
CA THR A 102 -2.39 16.12 -5.56
C THR A 102 -1.38 16.68 -6.55
N ASP A 103 -0.66 17.71 -6.14
CA ASP A 103 0.53 18.18 -6.88
C ASP A 103 1.70 17.25 -6.58
N GLY A 104 2.54 17.02 -7.57
CA GLY A 104 3.75 16.24 -7.45
C GLY A 104 4.88 16.82 -8.28
N ALA A 105 6.06 16.27 -8.06
CA ALA A 105 7.25 16.59 -8.84
C ALA A 105 8.01 15.30 -9.15
N GLU A 106 8.67 15.28 -10.30
CA GLU A 106 9.51 14.17 -10.75
C GLU A 106 10.82 14.73 -11.31
N GLN A 107 11.93 14.11 -10.96
CA GLN A 107 13.25 14.45 -11.51
C GLN A 107 14.07 13.18 -11.74
N HIS A 108 14.67 13.05 -12.92
CA HIS A 108 15.51 11.91 -13.27
C HIS A 108 16.97 12.16 -12.89
N PHE A 109 17.63 11.08 -12.49
CA PHE A 109 19.03 11.03 -12.14
C PHE A 109 19.76 9.98 -12.98
N GLN A 110 21.08 10.00 -12.93
CA GLN A 110 21.90 9.02 -13.65
C GLN A 110 21.58 7.56 -13.27
N HIS A 111 21.18 7.35 -12.01
CA HIS A 111 20.96 6.03 -11.43
C HIS A 111 19.62 5.93 -10.65
N GLY A 112 18.57 6.54 -11.19
CA GLY A 112 17.23 6.49 -10.61
C GLY A 112 16.44 7.78 -10.79
N LEU A 113 15.52 8.02 -9.86
CA LEU A 113 14.68 9.21 -9.89
C LEU A 113 14.20 9.61 -8.48
N MET A 114 13.72 10.84 -8.35
CA MET A 114 12.97 11.29 -7.18
C MET A 114 11.54 11.64 -7.57
N LEU A 115 10.61 11.30 -6.68
CA LEU A 115 9.20 11.65 -6.76
C LEU A 115 8.81 12.40 -5.51
N TRP A 116 8.10 13.51 -5.64
CA TRP A 116 7.48 14.20 -4.52
C TRP A 116 5.97 14.23 -4.70
N ASN A 117 5.24 14.17 -3.58
CA ASN A 117 3.80 14.36 -3.57
C ASN A 117 3.39 15.29 -2.41
N ARG A 118 2.53 16.25 -2.71
CA ARG A 118 2.04 17.24 -1.74
C ARG A 118 1.09 16.66 -0.69
N ALA A 119 0.44 15.53 -0.96
CA ALA A 119 -0.55 14.99 -0.03
C ALA A 119 0.08 14.50 1.28
N GLU A 120 1.31 13.99 1.20
CA GLU A 120 2.05 13.43 2.34
C GLU A 120 3.32 14.22 2.65
N ASP A 121 3.70 15.12 1.75
CA ASP A 121 4.94 15.89 1.78
C ASP A 121 6.18 15.00 1.86
N TRP A 122 6.16 13.93 1.07
CA TRP A 122 7.21 12.92 1.03
C TRP A 122 7.93 12.89 -0.31
N ILE A 123 9.25 12.74 -0.22
CA ILE A 123 10.17 12.49 -1.33
C ILE A 123 10.52 11.00 -1.35
N TYR A 124 10.11 10.31 -2.41
CA TYR A 124 10.51 8.96 -2.73
C TYR A 124 11.76 8.98 -3.60
N VAL A 125 12.85 8.38 -3.12
CA VAL A 125 14.12 8.25 -3.83
C VAL A 125 14.23 6.83 -4.36
N LEU A 126 14.08 6.65 -5.67
CA LEU A 126 14.10 5.36 -6.36
C LEU A 126 15.49 5.12 -6.95
N PHE A 127 16.13 3.99 -6.60
CA PHE A 127 17.48 3.66 -7.06
C PHE A 127 17.45 2.53 -8.09
N ASP A 128 18.15 2.69 -9.22
CA ASP A 128 18.24 1.66 -10.27
C ASP A 128 19.51 0.78 -10.17
N ASN A 129 20.39 1.07 -9.20
CA ASN A 129 21.67 0.38 -9.01
C ASN A 129 21.60 -1.08 -8.52
N GLY A 130 20.39 -1.62 -8.34
CA GLY A 130 20.17 -3.00 -7.90
C GLY A 130 20.49 -3.29 -6.42
N LEU A 131 20.87 -2.27 -5.63
CA LEU A 131 21.14 -2.41 -4.19
C LEU A 131 19.87 -2.23 -3.35
N GLN A 132 19.88 -2.78 -2.13
CA GLN A 132 18.80 -2.64 -1.15
C GLN A 132 19.11 -1.56 -0.09
N PRO A 133 18.11 -0.78 0.35
CA PRO A 133 16.73 -0.77 -0.16
C PRO A 133 16.68 -0.19 -1.58
N ALA A 134 15.78 -0.71 -2.42
CA ALA A 134 15.57 -0.28 -3.80
C ALA A 134 15.00 1.16 -3.88
N PHE A 135 14.34 1.61 -2.81
CA PHE A 135 13.97 3.01 -2.64
C PHE A 135 14.02 3.43 -1.17
N LYS A 136 14.12 4.74 -0.94
CA LYS A 136 14.00 5.36 0.39
C LYS A 136 12.92 6.43 0.35
N VAL A 137 12.34 6.74 1.51
CA VAL A 137 11.34 7.80 1.67
C VAL A 137 11.87 8.80 2.67
N PHE A 138 11.78 10.08 2.33
CA PHE A 138 12.17 11.20 3.18
C PHE A 138 10.98 12.15 3.29
N VAL A 139 10.84 12.81 4.44
CA VAL A 139 9.97 13.98 4.56
C VAL A 139 10.64 15.12 3.81
N ASP A 140 9.87 15.94 3.08
CA ASP A 140 10.40 17.17 2.53
C ASP A 140 10.54 18.20 3.66
N GLU A 141 11.79 18.49 4.05
CA GLU A 141 12.10 19.46 5.10
C GLU A 141 12.55 20.81 4.52
N TRP A 142 12.53 20.98 3.20
CA TRP A 142 12.90 22.23 2.58
C TRP A 142 11.77 23.27 2.68
N ASP A 143 12.09 24.44 3.21
CA ASP A 143 11.14 25.54 3.38
C ASP A 143 11.42 26.71 2.41
N GLU A 144 10.36 27.47 2.09
CA GLU A 144 10.50 28.69 1.29
C GLU A 144 11.39 29.72 2.01
N GLY A 145 12.48 30.11 1.33
CA GLY A 145 13.48 31.04 1.86
C GLY A 145 14.81 30.37 2.23
N GLU A 146 14.84 29.03 2.28
CA GLU A 146 16.10 28.29 2.37
C GLU A 146 16.86 28.31 1.03
N PRO A 147 18.20 28.12 1.05
CA PRO A 147 18.97 28.00 -0.18
C PRO A 147 18.44 26.86 -1.07
N GLU A 148 17.97 27.20 -2.27
CA GLU A 148 17.46 26.22 -3.22
C GLU A 148 18.54 25.22 -3.67
N PHE A 149 19.79 25.68 -3.72
CA PHE A 149 20.94 24.89 -4.14
C PHE A 149 22.21 25.35 -3.41
N ASP A 150 23.27 24.55 -3.50
CA ASP A 150 24.60 24.89 -2.97
C ASP A 150 25.51 25.39 -4.11
N PRO A 151 25.90 26.68 -4.12
CA PRO A 151 26.74 27.25 -5.18
C PRO A 151 28.16 26.67 -5.23
N GLY A 152 28.62 25.98 -4.19
CA GLY A 152 29.89 25.26 -4.17
C GLY A 152 29.85 23.93 -4.92
N ILE A 153 28.66 23.42 -5.23
CA ILE A 153 28.46 22.14 -5.95
C ILE A 153 28.12 22.45 -7.42
N VAL A 154 29.14 22.47 -8.26
CA VAL A 154 28.96 22.74 -9.70
C VAL A 154 28.69 21.42 -10.44
N PRO A 155 27.56 21.30 -11.18
CA PRO A 155 27.28 20.09 -11.95
C PRO A 155 28.21 19.98 -13.17
N PRO A 156 28.57 18.76 -13.59
CA PRO A 156 29.25 18.55 -14.86
C PRO A 156 28.39 18.98 -16.06
N ALA A 157 29.02 19.15 -17.23
CA ALA A 157 28.31 19.56 -18.44
C ALA A 157 27.16 18.60 -18.79
N GLY A 158 25.97 19.17 -19.04
CA GLY A 158 24.76 18.41 -19.37
C GLY A 158 24.04 17.77 -18.18
N LEU A 159 24.50 18.02 -16.96
CA LEU A 159 23.89 17.54 -15.72
C LEU A 159 23.42 18.72 -14.87
N TYR A 160 22.58 18.43 -13.88
CA TYR A 160 21.97 19.42 -13.01
C TYR A 160 22.22 19.08 -11.54
N GLN A 161 22.43 20.12 -10.74
CA GLN A 161 22.26 20.01 -9.30
C GLN A 161 20.74 20.04 -9.02
N PRO A 162 20.17 19.03 -8.34
CA PRO A 162 18.79 19.10 -7.90
C PRO A 162 18.60 20.27 -6.93
N VAL A 163 17.40 20.85 -6.95
CA VAL A 163 17.07 22.07 -6.19
C VAL A 163 16.00 21.78 -5.14
N ARG A 164 15.81 22.69 -4.19
CA ARG A 164 14.75 22.65 -3.16
C ARG A 164 14.74 21.31 -2.40
N GLY A 165 13.57 20.70 -2.18
CA GLY A 165 13.42 19.43 -1.45
C GLY A 165 14.27 18.30 -2.02
N PHE A 166 14.24 18.09 -3.35
CA PHE A 166 15.11 17.11 -4.01
C PHE A 166 16.58 17.43 -3.82
N GLY A 167 16.95 18.70 -3.89
CA GLY A 167 18.29 19.19 -3.63
C GLY A 167 18.77 18.91 -2.21
N LEU A 168 17.91 19.16 -1.21
CA LEU A 168 18.19 18.91 0.19
C LEU A 168 18.41 17.42 0.45
N VAL A 169 17.46 16.57 0.05
CA VAL A 169 17.55 15.10 0.19
C VAL A 169 18.76 14.55 -0.56
N TRP A 170 19.09 15.10 -1.73
CA TRP A 170 20.26 14.67 -2.48
C TRP A 170 21.57 15.02 -1.77
N ARG A 171 21.71 16.23 -1.19
CA ARG A 171 22.93 16.65 -0.49
C ARG A 171 23.11 15.97 0.86
N GLU A 172 22.03 15.83 1.62
CA GLU A 172 22.08 15.49 3.05
C GLU A 172 21.61 14.07 3.36
N GLY A 173 20.81 13.49 2.46
CA GLY A 173 20.29 12.13 2.60
C GLY A 173 21.43 11.08 2.58
N PRO A 174 21.56 10.25 3.63
CA PRO A 174 22.63 9.27 3.71
C PRO A 174 22.69 8.31 2.51
N GLY A 175 23.77 8.44 1.73
CA GLY A 175 24.04 7.65 0.54
C GLY A 175 23.11 7.93 -0.65
N VAL A 176 22.34 9.03 -0.63
CA VAL A 176 21.44 9.38 -1.75
C VAL A 176 22.23 9.83 -2.97
N ARG A 177 23.08 10.85 -2.82
CA ARG A 177 23.93 11.37 -3.90
C ARG A 177 24.82 10.32 -4.52
N ASP A 178 25.49 9.52 -3.71
CA ASP A 178 26.41 8.47 -4.18
C ASP A 178 25.69 7.39 -4.99
N ARG A 179 24.43 7.09 -4.64
CA ARG A 179 23.63 6.05 -5.29
C ARG A 179 22.89 6.53 -6.52
N LEU A 180 22.44 7.79 -6.56
CA LEU A 180 21.71 8.37 -7.70
C LEU A 180 22.62 9.00 -8.76
N GLY A 181 23.77 9.54 -8.36
CA GLY A 181 24.55 10.44 -9.21
C GLY A 181 23.87 11.80 -9.38
N TRP A 182 24.15 12.51 -10.46
CA TRP A 182 23.58 13.83 -10.75
C TRP A 182 22.20 13.74 -11.40
N ALA A 183 21.42 14.82 -11.33
CA ALA A 183 20.20 14.93 -12.10
C ALA A 183 20.52 15.09 -13.59
N VAL A 184 19.77 14.38 -14.44
CA VAL A 184 19.95 14.41 -15.92
C VAL A 184 18.97 15.36 -16.58
N ASP A 185 17.94 15.79 -15.86
CA ASP A 185 16.99 16.81 -16.24
C ASP A 185 16.66 17.74 -15.05
N ARG A 186 15.80 18.72 -15.31
CA ARG A 186 15.26 19.59 -14.26
C ARG A 186 14.05 18.92 -13.63
N GLU A 187 13.81 19.24 -12.37
CA GLU A 187 12.57 18.91 -11.69
C GLU A 187 11.35 19.42 -12.48
N GLN A 188 10.36 18.55 -12.64
CA GLN A 188 9.13 18.85 -13.36
C GLN A 188 7.93 18.64 -12.43
N GLY A 189 7.20 19.73 -12.18
CA GLY A 189 5.93 19.70 -11.46
C GLY A 189 4.79 19.19 -12.33
N TYR A 190 3.90 18.36 -11.77
CA TYR A 190 2.74 17.81 -12.46
C TYR A 190 1.61 17.43 -11.49
N ARG A 191 0.46 17.03 -12.04
CA ARG A 191 -0.66 16.49 -11.25
C ARG A 191 -0.49 14.99 -11.10
N THR A 192 -0.28 14.53 -9.88
CA THR A 192 -0.13 13.11 -9.54
C THR A 192 -1.36 12.57 -8.80
N ALA A 193 -1.38 11.27 -8.59
CA ALA A 193 -2.35 10.55 -7.78
C ALA A 193 -1.62 9.45 -7.00
N ILE A 194 -2.02 9.22 -5.75
CA ILE A 194 -1.46 8.14 -4.92
C ILE A 194 -2.57 7.24 -4.39
N GLN A 195 -2.32 5.92 -4.43
CA GLN A 195 -3.14 4.88 -3.80
C GLN A 195 -2.25 3.76 -3.27
N ARG A 196 -2.78 2.98 -2.33
CA ARG A 196 -2.10 1.81 -1.75
C ARG A 196 -3.02 0.60 -1.79
N THR A 197 -2.44 -0.59 -1.75
CA THR A 197 -3.20 -1.82 -1.49
C THR A 197 -3.87 -1.75 -0.13
N SER A 198 -4.92 -2.53 0.08
CA SER A 198 -5.67 -2.58 1.35
C SER A 198 -5.12 -3.60 2.36
N ARG A 199 -3.84 -3.97 2.24
CA ARG A 199 -3.21 -4.93 3.15
C ARG A 199 -3.03 -4.31 4.52
N TYR A 200 -3.19 -5.14 5.55
CA TYR A 200 -2.88 -4.74 6.92
C TYR A 200 -1.40 -4.37 7.12
N LYS A 201 -0.49 -5.06 6.42
CA LYS A 201 0.96 -4.78 6.39
C LYS A 201 1.51 -5.03 4.99
N TYR A 202 2.71 -4.50 4.73
CA TYR A 202 3.41 -4.70 3.46
C TYR A 202 2.61 -4.21 2.26
N ASN A 203 2.12 -2.98 2.37
CA ASN A 203 1.39 -2.33 1.29
C ASN A 203 2.28 -2.01 0.10
N VAL A 204 1.70 -2.12 -1.09
CA VAL A 204 2.27 -1.60 -2.34
C VAL A 204 1.68 -0.21 -2.56
N THR A 205 2.53 0.76 -2.84
CA THR A 205 2.13 2.14 -3.15
C THR A 205 2.19 2.34 -4.66
N TYR A 206 1.16 2.95 -5.23
CA TYR A 206 1.09 3.33 -6.64
C TYR A 206 1.03 4.84 -6.74
N ILE A 207 1.93 5.42 -7.53
CA ILE A 207 2.02 6.87 -7.77
C ILE A 207 1.91 7.10 -9.27
N LYS A 208 0.97 7.93 -9.70
CA LYS A 208 0.87 8.34 -11.11
C LYS A 208 2.14 9.08 -11.52
N ALA A 209 2.79 8.64 -12.60
CA ALA A 209 4.03 9.20 -13.11
C ALA A 209 3.80 10.45 -13.98
N LEU A 210 4.88 11.22 -14.19
CA LEU A 210 4.86 12.41 -15.05
C LEU A 210 4.47 12.08 -16.50
N ASP A 211 4.92 10.93 -17.02
CA ASP A 211 4.65 10.47 -18.39
C ASP A 211 3.22 9.90 -18.59
N GLY A 212 2.42 9.85 -17.52
CA GLY A 212 1.07 9.30 -17.53
C GLY A 212 0.99 7.84 -17.08
N GLY A 213 2.12 7.15 -16.95
CA GLY A 213 2.22 5.81 -16.40
C GLY A 213 2.07 5.77 -14.87
N VAL A 214 2.54 4.69 -14.25
CA VAL A 214 2.46 4.45 -12.81
C VAL A 214 3.75 3.89 -12.25
N TRP A 215 4.24 4.51 -11.18
CA TRP A 215 5.28 3.97 -10.34
C TRP A 215 4.67 3.03 -9.29
N GLU A 216 4.98 1.73 -9.39
CA GLU A 216 4.66 0.74 -8.35
C GLU A 216 5.84 0.65 -7.38
N LEU A 217 5.59 0.94 -6.10
CA LEU A 217 6.56 0.83 -5.02
C LEU A 217 6.18 -0.33 -4.11
N GLY A 218 7.04 -1.35 -4.06
CA GLY A 218 6.87 -2.50 -3.18
C GLY A 218 6.97 -2.12 -1.70
N PRO A 219 6.55 -3.01 -0.80
CA PRO A 219 6.60 -2.73 0.63
C PRO A 219 8.03 -2.52 1.13
N GLU A 220 8.19 -1.64 2.12
CA GLU A 220 9.43 -1.50 2.91
C GLU A 220 10.70 -1.28 2.07
N GLY A 221 10.61 -0.55 0.95
CA GLY A 221 11.79 -0.28 0.12
C GLY A 221 12.24 -1.45 -0.75
N SER A 222 11.46 -2.54 -0.83
CA SER A 222 11.91 -3.82 -1.42
C SER A 222 12.17 -3.80 -2.92
N LYS A 223 11.33 -3.09 -3.67
CA LYS A 223 11.38 -3.01 -5.14
C LYS A 223 10.59 -1.80 -5.64
N TRP A 224 10.85 -1.41 -6.88
CA TRP A 224 9.97 -0.52 -7.63
C TRP A 224 9.94 -0.92 -9.11
N ARG A 225 8.92 -0.50 -9.84
CA ARG A 225 8.87 -0.59 -11.30
C ARG A 225 7.98 0.49 -11.90
N HIS A 226 8.22 0.80 -13.17
CA HIS A 226 7.32 1.60 -13.99
C HIS A 226 6.29 0.71 -14.68
N ILE A 227 5.05 1.17 -14.75
CA ILE A 227 3.96 0.60 -15.53
C ILE A 227 3.57 1.66 -16.57
N PRO A 228 3.85 1.45 -17.86
CA PRO A 228 3.53 2.40 -18.93
C PRO A 228 2.04 2.67 -19.11
#